data_AF-A0A521UP60-F1
#
_entry.id   AF-A0A521UP60-F1
#
_cell.length_a   1.000
_cell.length_b   1.000
_cell.length_c   1.000
_cell.angle_alpha   90.00
_cell.angle_beta   90.00
_cell.angle_gamma   90.00
#
_symmetry.space_group_name_H-M   'P 1'
#
loop_
_entity.id
_entity.type
_entity.pdbx_description
1 polymer ?
#
loop_
_entity_poly.entity_id
_entity_poly.type
_entity_poly.pdbx_seq_one_letter_code
_entity_poly.pdbx_strand_id
1 'polypeptide(L)' 'MSDLQAIKQRFGIVSASALLDSALGTAIRVASTDLTVLITGESGVGKEAFSKIIHSL' A
#
# COMPACT_ATOMS: atom_id res chain seq x y z
N MET A 1 -1.28 10.19 15.42
CA MET A 1 -1.77 9.88 14.06
C MET A 1 -1.55 8.38 13.86
N SER A 2 -2.49 7.63 13.29
CA SER A 2 -2.24 6.20 13.03
C SER A 2 -1.19 6.05 11.91
N ASP A 3 -0.32 5.04 12.02
CA ASP A 3 0.76 4.80 11.04
C ASP A 3 0.24 4.71 9.61
N LEU A 4 -0.95 4.12 9.43
CA LEU A 4 -1.64 4.03 8.15
C LEU A 4 -1.97 5.41 7.54
N GLN A 5 -2.40 6.38 8.36
CA GLN A 5 -2.72 7.73 7.88
C GLN A 5 -1.47 8.49 7.46
N ALA A 6 -0.37 8.31 8.17
CA ALA A 6 0.93 8.88 7.78
C ALA A 6 1.40 8.30 6.42
N ILE A 7 1.24 6.99 6.22
CA ILE A 7 1.52 6.32 4.94
C ILE A 7 0.65 6.91 3.82
N LYS A 8 -0.67 6.99 4.03
CA LYS A 8 -1.60 7.57 3.05
C LYS A 8 -1.18 8.97 2.63
N GLN A 9 -0.85 9.83 3.58
CA GLN A 9 -0.38 11.20 3.30
C GLN A 9 0.95 11.20 2.55
N ARG A 10 1.93 10.39 2.97
CA ARG A 10 3.26 10.29 2.34
C ARG A 10 3.19 9.89 0.86
N PHE A 11 2.26 9.01 0.50
CA PHE A 11 2.09 8.51 -0.87
C PHE A 11 0.94 9.19 -1.65
N GLY A 12 0.33 10.25 -1.09
CA GLY A 12 -0.75 10.98 -1.76
C GLY A 12 -2.03 10.16 -1.96
N ILE A 13 -2.28 9.15 -1.12
CA ILE A 13 -3.46 8.28 -1.20
C ILE A 13 -4.62 8.94 -0.44
N VAL A 14 -5.67 9.30 -1.17
CA VAL A 14 -6.91 9.83 -0.59
C VAL A 14 -8.00 8.78 -0.73
N SER A 15 -8.37 8.15 0.39
CA SER A 15 -9.46 7.17 0.41
C SER A 15 -9.99 6.93 1.82
N ALA A 16 -11.30 6.72 1.90
CA ALA A 16 -12.02 6.24 3.08
C ALA A 16 -12.41 4.75 2.98
N SER A 17 -11.90 4.02 1.98
CA SER A 17 -12.24 2.62 1.75
C SER A 17 -11.53 1.69 2.74
N ALA A 18 -12.31 0.93 3.52
CA ALA A 18 -11.79 -0.09 4.42
C ALA A 18 -11.03 -1.22 3.69
N LEU A 19 -11.38 -1.50 2.43
CA LEU A 19 -10.66 -2.48 1.61
C LEU A 19 -9.26 -1.96 1.24
N LEU A 20 -9.14 -0.67 0.92
CA LEU A 20 -7.83 -0.08 0.64
C LEU A 20 -6.96 -0.07 1.90
N ASP A 21 -7.55 0.21 3.06
CA ASP A 21 -6.84 0.21 4.34
C ASP A 21 -6.31 -1.17 4.69
N SER A 22 -7.12 -2.20 4.43
CA SER A 22 -6.71 -3.60 4.60
C SER A 22 -5.59 -3.99 3.63
N ALA A 23 -5.68 -3.57 2.36
CA ALA A 23 -4.65 -3.82 1.37
C ALA A 23 -3.33 -3.11 1.72
N LEU A 24 -3.39 -1.85 2.15
CA LEU A 24 -2.23 -1.09 2.62
C LEU A 24 -1.62 -1.73 3.87
N GLY A 25 -2.44 -2.22 4.79
CA GLY A 25 -1.96 -3.00 5.93
C GLY A 25 -1.18 -4.25 5.51
N THR A 26 -1.65 -4.95 4.47
CA THR A 26 -0.90 -6.09 3.89
C THR A 26 0.41 -5.63 3.26
N ALA A 27 0.40 -4.54 2.50
CA ALA A 27 1.60 -3.95 1.91
C ALA A 27 2.67 -3.61 2.97
N ILE A 28 2.27 -3.01 4.08
CA ILE A 28 3.16 -2.67 5.20
C ILE A 28 3.77 -3.94 5.84
N ARG A 29 2.98 -5.01 6.01
CA ARG A 29 3.49 -6.26 6.61
C ARG A 29 4.46 -7.00 5.69
N VAL A 30 4.23 -6.99 4.37
CA VAL A 30 5.13 -7.68 3.43
C VAL A 30 6.41 -6.89 3.18
N ALA A 31 6.38 -5.56 3.32
CA ALA A 31 7.54 -4.69 3.16
C ALA A 31 8.70 -5.04 4.13
N SER A 32 8.38 -5.48 5.35
CA SER A 32 9.40 -5.92 6.32
C SER A 32 10.01 -7.29 6.03
N THR A 33 9.77 -7.87 4.85
CA THR A 33 10.22 -9.21 4.48
C THR A 33 10.87 -9.21 3.10
N ASP A 34 11.73 -10.19 2.82
CA ASP A 34 12.38 -10.38 1.52
C ASP A 34 11.58 -11.32 0.59
N LEU A 35 10.25 -11.31 0.72
CA LEU A 35 9.36 -12.17 -0.06
C LEU A 35 9.05 -11.56 -1.43
N THR A 36 8.98 -12.39 -2.47
CA THR A 36 8.45 -11.96 -3.77
C THR A 36 6.96 -11.64 -3.65
N VAL A 37 6.57 -10.40 -3.98
CA VAL A 37 5.18 -9.94 -3.93
C VAL A 37 4.57 -9.88 -5.34
N LEU A 38 3.39 -10.48 -5.50
CA LEU A 38 2.56 -10.34 -6.69
C LEU A 38 1.44 -9.32 -6.43
N ILE A 39 1.40 -8.23 -7.21
CA ILE A 39 0.35 -7.21 -7.13
C ILE A 39 -0.62 -7.41 -8.30
N THR A 40 -1.88 -7.73 -8.00
CA THR A 40 -2.93 -7.98 -9.00
C THR A 40 -3.94 -6.83 -9.04
N GLY A 41 -4.73 -6.78 -10.13
CA GLY A 41 -5.77 -5.76 -10.34
C GLY A 41 -5.82 -5.28 -11.79
N GLU A 42 -6.90 -4.60 -12.16
CA GLU A 42 -7.12 -4.06 -13.51
C GLU A 42 -6.09 -2.97 -13.89
N SER A 43 -6.03 -2.64 -15.18
CA SER A 43 -5.19 -1.53 -15.63
C SER A 43 -5.72 -0.21 -15.07
N GLY A 44 -4.83 0.70 -14.65
CA GLY A 44 -5.21 2.03 -14.15
C GLY A 44 -5.68 2.11 -12.69
N VAL A 45 -5.71 1.00 -11.92
CA VAL A 45 -6.15 1.01 -10.50
C VAL A 45 -5.09 1.51 -9.51
N GLY A 46 -3.91 1.95 -9.98
CA GLY A 46 -2.84 2.47 -9.13
C GLY A 46 -1.96 1.42 -8.46
N LYS A 47 -1.75 0.26 -9.10
CA LYS A 47 -0.86 -0.81 -8.58
C LYS A 47 0.58 -0.32 -8.33
N GLU A 48 1.07 0.69 -9.04
CA GLU A 48 2.42 1.22 -8.82
C GLU A 48 2.55 1.97 -7.48
N ALA A 49 1.45 2.47 -6.91
CA ALA A 49 1.50 3.05 -5.57
C ALA A 49 1.85 1.98 -4.54
N PHE A 50 1.30 0.78 -4.68
CA PHE A 50 1.60 -0.36 -3.82
C PHE A 50 3.05 -0.82 -3.94
N SER A 51 3.59 -0.94 -5.16
CA SER A 51 4.98 -1.33 -5.34
C SER A 51 5.94 -0.30 -4.72
N LYS A 52 5.65 1.01 -4.88
CA LYS A 52 6.44 2.08 -4.25
C LYS A 52 6.37 2.04 -2.72
N ILE A 53 5.19 1.82 -2.16
CA ILE A 53 5.00 1.68 -0.71
C ILE A 53 5.85 0.52 -0.19
N ILE A 54 5.69 -0.67 -0.76
CA ILE A 54 6.40 -1.89 -0.34
C ILE A 54 7.92 -1.72 -0.44
N HIS A 55 8.41 -1.08 -1.51
CA HIS A 55 9.84 -0.85 -1.69
C HIS A 55 10.44 0.19 -0.72
N SER A 56 9.61 1.10 -0.20
CA SER A 56 10.06 2.27 0.58
C SER A 56 10.02 2.10 2.10
N LEU A 57 9.44 0.98 2.56
CA LEU A 57 9.23 0.62 3.96
C LEU A 57 10.10 -0.59 4.29
#